data_AF-A0A432RSV6-F1
#
_entry.id   AF-A0A432RSV6-F1
#
_cell.length_a   1.000
_cell.length_b   1.000
_cell.length_c   1.000
_cell.angle_alpha   90.00
_cell.angle_beta   90.00
_cell.angle_gamma   90.00
#
_symmetry.space_group_name_H-M   'P 1'
#
loop_
_entity.id
_entity.type
_entity.pdbx_description
1 polymer ?
#
loop_
_entity_poly.entity_id
_entity_poly.type
_entity_poly.pdbx_seq_one_letter_code
_entity_poly.pdbx_strand_id
1 'polypeptide(L)'
;VNNSPIKEFFIKHQGKIITKQALNRVLNKFCKKSARKVKMICERGYVTELRFSIDGDIENKNLCELMQNAKDLKGGCQEGRIAK
;
A
#
# COMPACT_ATOMS: atom_id res chain seq x y z
N VAL A 1 -3.56 9.47 8.71
CA VAL A 1 -3.11 9.23 7.31
C VAL A 1 -2.26 10.38 6.73
N ASN A 2 -2.48 11.63 7.16
CA ASN A 2 -1.80 12.83 6.61
C ASN A 2 -0.25 12.83 6.68
N ASN A 3 0.36 12.05 7.58
CA ASN A 3 1.81 11.84 7.70
C ASN A 3 2.17 10.34 7.75
N SER A 4 1.74 9.56 6.74
CA SER A 4 2.14 8.15 6.66
C SER A 4 3.44 7.99 5.86
N PRO A 5 4.32 7.02 6.22
CA PRO A 5 5.49 6.66 5.41
C PRO A 5 5.14 6.30 3.96
N ILE A 6 3.90 5.87 3.71
CA ILE A 6 3.38 5.59 2.38
C ILE A 6 3.24 6.89 1.58
N LYS A 7 2.68 7.95 2.17
CA LYS A 7 2.58 9.27 1.51
C LYS A 7 3.97 9.82 1.17
N GLU A 8 4.89 9.79 2.13
CA GLU A 8 6.28 10.25 1.92
C GLU A 8 6.98 9.46 0.80
N PHE A 9 6.75 8.15 0.75
CA PHE A 9 7.25 7.30 -0.33
C PHE A 9 6.72 7.75 -1.69
N PHE A 10 5.41 8.04 -1.81
CA PHE A 10 4.83 8.48 -3.07
C PHE A 10 5.36 9.86 -3.51
N ILE A 11 5.44 10.82 -2.59
CA ILE A 11 6.00 12.16 -2.85
C ILE A 11 7.45 12.05 -3.34
N LYS A 12 8.29 11.27 -2.65
CA LYS A 12 9.71 11.08 -3.01
C LYS A 12 9.91 10.42 -4.38
N HIS A 13 8.94 9.66 -4.86
CA HIS A 13 9.03 8.90 -6.11
C HIS A 13 8.10 9.41 -7.21
N GLN A 14 7.55 10.63 -7.09
CA GLN A 14 6.78 11.26 -8.16
C GLN A 14 7.58 11.27 -9.49
N GLY A 15 6.90 10.91 -10.58
CA GLY A 15 7.49 10.75 -11.90
C GLY A 15 8.34 9.48 -12.10
N LYS A 16 8.60 8.69 -11.05
CA LYS A 16 9.43 7.47 -11.12
C LYS A 16 8.57 6.21 -11.20
N ILE A 17 9.13 5.16 -11.78
CA ILE A 17 8.57 3.80 -11.70
C ILE A 17 8.93 3.22 -10.35
N ILE A 18 7.93 2.73 -9.61
CA ILE A 18 8.11 1.98 -8.37
C ILE A 18 7.76 0.52 -8.59
N THR A 19 8.38 -0.36 -7.81
CA THR A 19 8.01 -1.79 -7.78
C THR A 19 7.14 -2.10 -6.57
N LYS A 20 6.30 -3.13 -6.69
CA LYS A 20 5.52 -3.69 -5.58
C LYS A 20 6.44 -4.11 -4.43
N GLN A 21 7.65 -4.59 -4.73
CA GLN A 21 8.62 -4.94 -3.69
C GLN A 21 9.09 -3.71 -2.90
N ALA A 22 9.37 -2.59 -3.56
CA ALA A 22 9.75 -1.35 -2.88
C ALA A 22 8.62 -0.84 -1.97
N LEU A 23 7.38 -0.81 -2.50
CA LEU A 23 6.19 -0.46 -1.72
C LEU A 23 5.99 -1.40 -0.52
N ASN A 24 6.16 -2.71 -0.71
CA ASN A 24 6.04 -3.71 0.37
C ASN A 24 7.02 -3.47 1.51
N ARG A 25 8.24 -2.98 1.24
CA ARG A 25 9.20 -2.62 2.28
C ARG A 25 8.69 -1.46 3.13
N VAL A 26 8.08 -0.44 2.50
CA VAL A 26 7.49 0.70 3.21
C VAL A 26 6.28 0.25 4.03
N LEU A 27 5.40 -0.56 3.44
CA LEU A 27 4.24 -1.12 4.12
C LEU A 27 4.63 -1.95 5.34
N ASN A 28 5.64 -2.82 5.23
CA ASN A 28 6.10 -3.63 6.35
C ASN A 28 6.78 -2.82 7.46
N LYS A 29 7.39 -1.67 7.12
CA LYS A 29 7.91 -0.72 8.11
C LYS A 29 6.79 0.01 8.84
N PHE A 30 5.73 0.38 8.11
CA PHE A 30 4.56 1.05 8.68
C PHE A 30 3.71 0.10 9.54
N CYS A 31 3.42 -1.09 9.02
CA CYS A 31 2.64 -2.13 9.69
C CYS A 31 3.28 -3.49 9.40
N LYS A 32 3.79 -4.17 10.44
CA LYS A 32 4.47 -5.45 10.28
C LYS A 32 3.53 -6.50 9.68
N LYS A 33 4.02 -7.27 8.68
CA LYS A 33 3.27 -8.33 7.96
C LYS A 33 2.05 -7.83 7.17
N SER A 34 1.96 -6.53 6.89
CA SER A 34 0.83 -5.93 6.17
C SER A 34 0.97 -5.92 4.65
N ALA A 35 2.17 -6.15 4.11
CA ALA A 35 2.43 -6.03 2.67
C ALA A 35 1.51 -6.90 1.80
N ARG A 36 1.14 -8.11 2.27
CA ARG A 36 0.22 -9.00 1.53
C ARG A 36 -1.24 -8.56 1.59
N LYS A 37 -1.56 -7.58 2.44
CA LYS A 37 -2.90 -7.00 2.62
C LYS A 37 -3.12 -5.77 1.73
N VAL A 38 -2.11 -5.40 0.93
CA VAL A 38 -2.18 -4.24 0.05
C VAL A 38 -2.01 -4.67 -1.41
N LYS A 39 -2.85 -4.12 -2.27
CA LYS A 39 -2.80 -4.34 -3.72
C LYS A 39 -2.54 -3.01 -4.43
N MET A 40 -1.49 -2.99 -5.24
CA MET A 40 -1.17 -1.88 -6.14
C MET A 40 -1.98 -2.04 -7.42
N ILE A 41 -2.80 -1.05 -7.76
CA ILE A 41 -3.56 -0.99 -8.99
C ILE A 41 -2.87 -0.01 -9.93
N CYS A 42 -2.72 -0.44 -11.18
CA CYS A 42 -2.16 0.40 -12.21
C CYS A 42 -3.10 0.50 -13.40
N GLU A 43 -3.17 1.69 -13.98
CA GLU A 43 -3.88 1.95 -15.22
C GLU A 43 -2.93 2.65 -16.20
N ARG A 44 -2.83 2.14 -17.43
CA ARG A 44 -1.93 2.67 -18.47
C ARG A 44 -0.47 2.85 -18.00
N GLY A 45 0.00 1.96 -17.11
CA GLY A 45 1.35 1.99 -16.54
C GLY A 45 1.55 2.94 -15.35
N TYR A 46 0.51 3.64 -14.90
CA TYR A 46 0.55 4.53 -13.74
C TYR A 46 -0.07 3.86 -12.52
N VAL A 47 0.50 4.09 -11.33
CA VAL A 47 -0.13 3.69 -10.07
C VAL A 47 -1.29 4.62 -9.78
N THR A 48 -2.51 4.10 -9.78
CA THR A 48 -3.74 4.88 -9.58
C THR A 48 -4.37 4.64 -8.21
N GLU A 49 -4.27 3.42 -7.68
CA GLU A 49 -4.86 3.09 -6.38
C GLU A 49 -3.96 2.16 -5.56
N LEU A 50 -4.06 2.32 -4.24
CA LEU A 50 -3.67 1.30 -3.27
C LEU A 50 -4.93 0.80 -2.57
N ARG A 51 -5.20 -0.50 -2.69
CA ARG A 51 -6.33 -1.14 -1.99
C ARG A 51 -5.81 -1.85 -0.76
N PHE A 52 -6.39 -1.55 0.38
CA PHE A 52 -6.07 -2.15 1.67
C PHE A 52 -7.18 -3.13 2.06
N SER A 53 -6.80 -4.34 2.42
CA SER A 53 -7.68 -5.32 3.06
C SER A 53 -7.67 -5.03 4.54
N ILE A 54 -8.84 -4.74 5.09
CA ILE A 54 -9.08 -4.49 6.52
C ILE A 54 -10.21 -5.39 6.99
N ASP A 55 -10.12 -5.87 8.23
CA ASP A 55 -11.15 -6.71 8.84
C ASP A 55 -11.22 -6.50 10.35
N GLY A 56 -12.44 -6.49 10.88
CA GLY A 56 -12.76 -6.22 12.27
C GLY A 56 -13.37 -4.85 12.54
N ASP A 57 -13.45 -4.52 13.82
CA ASP A 57 -14.09 -3.31 14.34
C ASP A 57 -13.26 -2.05 14.04
N ILE A 58 -13.76 -1.22 13.13
CA ILE A 58 -13.10 0.00 12.67
C ILE A 58 -13.16 1.16 13.68
N GLU A 59 -14.05 1.09 14.68
CA GLU A 59 -14.19 2.13 15.69
C GLU A 59 -13.13 1.97 16.78
N ASN A 60 -12.79 0.73 17.11
CA ASN A 60 -11.94 0.41 18.27
C ASN A 60 -10.55 -0.12 17.91
N LYS A 61 -10.30 -0.56 16.67
CA LYS A 61 -9.00 -1.08 16.25
C LYS A 61 -8.27 -0.12 15.33
N ASN A 62 -6.95 -0.05 15.46
CA ASN A 62 -6.15 0.74 14.55
C ASN A 62 -5.96 0.03 13.20
N LEU A 63 -5.54 0.78 12.17
CA LEU A 63 -5.35 0.24 10.82
C LEU A 63 -4.42 -0.97 10.77
N CYS A 64 -3.37 -1.00 11.60
CA CYS A 64 -2.44 -2.12 11.62
C CYS A 64 -3.11 -3.41 12.09
N GLU A 65 -3.90 -3.33 13.16
CA GLU A 65 -4.65 -4.45 13.71
C GLU A 65 -5.69 -4.96 12.71
N LEU A 66 -6.42 -4.03 12.08
CA LEU A 66 -7.42 -4.37 11.06
C LEU A 66 -6.79 -5.09 9.86
N MET A 67 -5.64 -4.62 9.40
CA MET A 67 -4.92 -5.26 8.28
C MET A 67 -4.36 -6.63 8.65
N GLN A 68 -3.87 -6.82 9.88
CA GLN A 68 -3.31 -8.10 10.31
C GLN A 68 -4.36 -9.22 10.35
N ASN A 69 -5.59 -8.89 10.72
CA ASN A 69 -6.72 -9.83 10.73
C ASN A 69 -7.28 -10.10 9.34
N ALA A 70 -7.13 -9.15 8.41
CA ALA A 70 -7.73 -9.24 7.09
C ALA A 70 -7.11 -10.34 6.20
N LYS A 71 -7.86 -10.78 5.18
CA LYS A 71 -7.36 -11.71 4.17
C LYS A 71 -6.28 -11.09 3.27
N ASP A 72 -5.38 -11.93 2.76
CA ASP A 72 -4.39 -11.52 1.76
C ASP A 72 -5.06 -11.08 0.44
N LEU A 73 -4.52 -10.04 -0.18
CA LEU A 73 -4.93 -9.60 -1.52
C LEU A 73 -4.01 -10.21 -2.57
N LYS A 74 -4.62 -10.84 -3.58
CA LYS A 74 -3.91 -11.40 -4.73
C LYS A 74 -3.91 -10.44 -5.93
N GLY A 75 -2.88 -10.59 -6.77
CA GLY A 75 -2.71 -9.85 -8.01
C GLY A 75 -2.22 -8.41 -7.83
N GLY A 76 -2.63 -7.54 -8.76
CA GLY A 76 -2.16 -6.16 -8.88
C GLY A 76 -0.94 -6.06 -9.79
N CYS A 77 -0.55 -4.84 -10.13
CA CYS A 77 0.66 -4.60 -10.89
C CYS A 77 1.91 -4.87 -10.05
N GLN A 78 2.98 -5.31 -10.72
CA GLN A 78 4.29 -5.50 -10.08
C GLN A 78 5.14 -4.22 -10.12
N GLU A 79 4.82 -3.31 -11.04
CA GLU A 79 5.46 -2.00 -11.18
C GLU A 79 4.47 -0.98 -11.75
N GLY A 80 4.74 0.29 -11.51
CA GLY A 80 3.97 1.39 -12.07
C GLY A 80 4.62 2.74 -11.80
N ARG A 81 4.36 3.72 -12.67
CA ARG A 81 4.82 5.09 -12.53
C ARG A 81 3.92 5.87 -11.58
N ILE A 82 4.51 6.60 -10.64
CA ILE A 82 3.76 7.60 -9.87
C ILE A 82 3.64 8.86 -10.72
N ALA A 83 2.42 9.37 -10.88
CA ALA A 83 2.19 10.63 -11.59
C ALA A 83 3.01 11.77 -10.97
N LYS A 84 3.36 12.77 -11.78
CA LYS A 84 3.98 14.00 -11.28
C LYS A 84 2.95 14.83 -10.54
#